data_AF-A0A449IRS4-F1
#
_entry.id   AF-A0A449IRS4-F1
#
_cell.length_a   1.000
_cell.length_b   1.000
_cell.length_c   1.000
_cell.angle_alpha   90.00
_cell.angle_beta   90.00
_cell.angle_gamma   90.00
#
_symmetry.space_group_name_H-M   'P 1'
#
loop_
_entity.id
_entity.type
_entity.pdbx_description
1 polymer ?
#
loop_
_entity_poly.entity_id
_entity_poly.type
_entity_poly.pdbx_seq_one_letter_code
_entity_poly.pdbx_strand_id
1 'polypeptide(L)'
;MKGLGILVLVLGIFVVLGAVIMDVSVPSGVGRVNNIGLMSDRQNYTIIGAVLSIAGLLMLILGRRRSVSVLDVSDSRTCPMCAETIKSAAIKCRFCGADVIASDQGVDEQGDNAVISGAWSKKGGENSYVEYLIAPVVIVGIIIVVVLKRI
;
A
#
# COMPACT_ATOMS: atom_id res chain seq x y z
N MET A 1 -5.63 -1.33 2.80
CA MET A 1 -6.14 -1.72 1.47
C MET A 1 -5.62 -0.77 0.38
N LYS A 2 -4.36 -0.30 0.51
CA LYS A 2 -3.83 0.78 -0.34
C LYS A 2 -3.55 0.29 -1.76
N GLY A 3 -3.02 -0.92 -1.93
CA GLY A 3 -2.80 -1.51 -3.26
C GLY A 3 -4.10 -1.67 -4.06
N LEU A 4 -5.16 -2.20 -3.44
CA LEU A 4 -6.47 -2.32 -4.08
C LEU A 4 -7.07 -0.94 -4.42
N GLY A 5 -6.96 0.04 -3.51
CA GLY A 5 -7.41 1.41 -3.77
C GLY A 5 -6.70 2.08 -4.95
N ILE A 6 -5.37 1.90 -5.07
CA ILE A 6 -4.58 2.41 -6.20
C ILE A 6 -5.05 1.74 -7.50
N LEU A 7 -5.19 0.41 -7.51
CA LEU A 7 -5.61 -0.32 -8.71
C LEU A 7 -6.99 0.14 -9.21
N VAL A 8 -7.96 0.25 -8.31
CA VAL A 8 -9.33 0.70 -8.64
C VAL A 8 -9.33 2.15 -9.13
N LEU A 9 -8.53 3.03 -8.51
CA LEU A 9 -8.41 4.43 -8.92
C LEU A 9 -7.79 4.55 -10.32
N VAL A 10 -6.70 3.81 -10.59
CA VAL A 10 -6.04 3.81 -11.90
C VAL A 10 -6.99 3.30 -12.98
N LEU A 11 -7.68 2.18 -12.73
CA LEU A 11 -8.68 1.63 -13.63
C LEU A 11 -9.81 2.64 -13.92
N GLY A 12 -10.33 3.30 -12.87
CA GLY A 12 -11.38 4.32 -13.01
C GLY A 12 -10.95 5.50 -13.88
N ILE A 13 -9.73 6.01 -13.68
CA ILE A 13 -9.17 7.11 -14.48
C ILE A 13 -9.04 6.70 -15.96
N PHE A 14 -8.55 5.49 -16.25
CA PHE A 14 -8.46 5.00 -17.62
C PHE A 14 -9.82 4.91 -18.31
N VAL A 15 -10.86 4.44 -17.60
CA VAL A 15 -12.24 4.40 -18.13
C VAL A 15 -12.74 5.81 -18.44
N VAL A 16 -12.51 6.80 -17.58
CA VAL A 16 -12.91 8.19 -17.83
C VAL A 16 -12.19 8.75 -19.06
N LEU A 17 -10.88 8.55 -19.17
CA LEU A 17 -10.11 9.03 -20.32
C LEU A 17 -10.60 8.38 -21.63
N GLY A 18 -10.85 7.08 -21.63
CA GLY A 18 -11.42 6.37 -22.77
C GLY A 18 -12.80 6.92 -23.17
N ALA A 19 -13.67 7.18 -22.19
CA ALA A 19 -14.99 7.75 -22.43
C ALA A 19 -14.90 9.18 -23.02
N VAL A 20 -13.97 10.00 -22.53
CA VAL A 20 -13.80 11.38 -23.04
C VAL A 20 -13.27 11.40 -24.47
N ILE A 21 -12.43 10.43 -24.85
CA ILE A 21 -11.85 10.32 -26.20
C ILE A 21 -12.84 9.74 -27.23
N MET A 22 -13.89 9.03 -26.78
CA MET A 22 -14.88 8.42 -27.67
C MET A 22 -15.58 9.46 -28.57
N ASP A 23 -15.49 9.25 -29.89
CA ASP A 23 -16.25 10.02 -30.87
C ASP A 23 -17.74 9.67 -30.75
N VAL A 24 -18.56 10.70 -30.62
CA VAL A 24 -20.02 10.58 -30.48
C VAL A 24 -20.75 10.92 -31.77
N SER A 25 -20.01 11.18 -32.85
CA SER A 25 -20.56 11.61 -34.13
C SER A 25 -20.58 10.51 -35.18
N VAL A 26 -21.60 10.52 -36.03
CA VAL A 26 -21.76 9.60 -37.17
C VAL A 26 -21.96 10.43 -38.43
N PRO A 27 -21.38 10.03 -39.58
CA PRO A 27 -21.65 10.69 -40.86
C PRO A 27 -23.12 10.55 -41.26
N SER A 28 -23.71 11.67 -41.67
CA SER A 28 -25.04 11.76 -42.27
C SER A 28 -24.91 12.41 -43.65
N GLY A 29 -25.91 12.26 -44.51
CA GLY A 29 -25.90 12.79 -45.88
C GLY A 29 -25.74 14.31 -46.00
N VAL A 30 -25.84 15.05 -44.88
CA VAL A 30 -25.69 16.52 -44.81
C VAL A 30 -24.55 16.98 -43.90
N GLY A 31 -23.71 16.06 -43.39
CA GLY A 31 -22.61 16.38 -42.47
C GLY A 31 -22.47 15.37 -41.33
N ARG A 32 -21.61 15.65 -40.35
CA ARG A 32 -21.55 14.81 -39.13
C ARG A 32 -22.58 15.30 -38.12
N VAL A 33 -23.32 14.36 -37.54
CA VAL A 33 -24.29 14.65 -36.47
C VAL A 33 -23.93 13.82 -35.24
N ASN A 34 -24.14 14.38 -34.05
CA ASN A 34 -23.93 13.64 -32.82
C ASN A 34 -25.04 12.63 -32.62
N ASN A 35 -24.67 11.38 -32.47
CA ASN A 35 -25.59 10.29 -32.23
C ASN A 35 -25.97 10.27 -30.73
N ILE A 36 -27.27 10.36 -30.45
CA ILE A 36 -27.81 10.38 -29.08
C ILE A 36 -27.42 9.10 -28.31
N GLY A 37 -27.40 7.95 -28.98
CA GLY A 37 -27.00 6.68 -28.40
C GLY A 37 -25.51 6.66 -28.02
N LEU A 38 -24.63 7.07 -28.94
CA LEU A 38 -23.19 7.15 -28.62
C LEU A 38 -22.91 8.20 -27.53
N MET A 39 -23.69 9.28 -27.49
CA MET A 39 -23.60 10.27 -26.42
C MET A 39 -24.03 9.68 -25.06
N SER A 40 -25.09 8.88 -25.04
CA SER A 40 -25.54 8.13 -23.86
C SER A 40 -24.49 7.11 -23.40
N ASP A 41 -23.84 6.41 -24.33
CA ASP A 41 -22.77 5.45 -24.00
C ASP A 41 -21.56 6.17 -23.39
N ARG A 42 -21.10 7.27 -23.98
CA ARG A 42 -20.05 8.11 -23.41
C ARG A 42 -20.41 8.56 -21.99
N GLN A 43 -21.66 8.97 -21.77
CA GLN A 43 -22.12 9.38 -20.44
C GLN A 43 -22.09 8.21 -19.45
N ASN A 44 -22.57 7.02 -19.84
CA ASN A 44 -22.55 5.82 -19.01
C ASN A 44 -21.13 5.43 -18.59
N TYR A 45 -20.19 5.36 -19.53
CA TYR A 45 -18.78 5.06 -19.22
C TYR A 45 -18.14 6.15 -18.35
N THR A 46 -18.46 7.42 -18.59
CA THR A 46 -17.97 8.53 -17.76
C THR A 46 -18.48 8.42 -16.32
N ILE A 47 -19.76 8.06 -16.11
CA ILE A 47 -20.34 7.84 -14.78
C ILE A 47 -19.65 6.67 -14.07
N ILE A 48 -19.52 5.52 -14.75
CA ILE A 48 -18.88 4.33 -14.18
C ILE A 48 -17.42 4.64 -13.79
N GLY A 49 -16.66 5.29 -14.69
CA GLY A 49 -15.28 5.68 -14.43
C GLY A 49 -15.15 6.67 -13.27
N ALA A 50 -16.06 7.64 -13.17
CA ALA A 50 -16.09 8.60 -12.06
C ALA A 50 -16.36 7.91 -10.71
N VAL A 51 -17.35 7.02 -10.66
CA VAL A 51 -17.68 6.25 -9.44
C VAL A 51 -16.49 5.38 -9.00
N LEU A 52 -15.85 4.68 -9.94
CA LEU A 52 -14.65 3.88 -9.64
C LEU A 52 -13.50 4.75 -9.12
N SER A 53 -13.27 5.90 -9.74
CA SER A 53 -12.21 6.83 -9.33
C SER A 53 -12.45 7.36 -7.91
N ILE A 54 -13.69 7.74 -7.59
CA ILE A 54 -14.08 8.20 -6.25
C ILE A 54 -13.94 7.07 -5.22
N ALA A 55 -14.40 5.85 -5.55
CA ALA A 55 -14.28 4.69 -4.66
C ALA A 55 -12.82 4.35 -4.37
N GLY A 56 -11.97 4.33 -5.40
CA GLY A 56 -10.52 4.13 -5.25
C GLY A 56 -9.87 5.21 -4.39
N LEU A 57 -10.22 6.48 -4.60
CA LEU A 57 -9.73 7.61 -3.81
C LEU A 57 -10.14 7.49 -2.33
N LEU A 58 -11.40 7.18 -2.06
CA LEU A 58 -11.91 6.99 -0.70
C LEU A 58 -11.20 5.83 0.01
N MET A 59 -10.94 4.72 -0.67
CA MET A 59 -10.18 3.61 -0.10
C MET A 59 -8.73 3.97 0.25
N LEU A 60 -8.13 4.94 -0.45
CA LEU A 60 -6.78 5.44 -0.12
C LEU A 60 -6.79 6.37 1.08
N ILE A 61 -7.77 7.28 1.14
CA ILE A 61 -7.89 8.25 2.23
C ILE A 61 -8.27 7.52 3.54
N LEU A 62 -9.27 6.65 3.50
CA LEU A 62 -9.78 5.94 4.68
C LEU A 62 -8.96 4.68 5.04
N GLY A 63 -8.17 4.15 4.10
CA GLY A 63 -7.44 2.89 4.25
C GLY A 63 -6.11 2.98 5.02
N ARG A 64 -5.79 4.13 5.62
CA ARG A 64 -4.57 4.33 6.43
C ARG A 64 -4.69 3.62 7.78
N ARG A 65 -4.61 2.28 7.81
CA ARG A 65 -4.35 1.56 9.06
C ARG A 65 -3.00 2.03 9.61
N ARG A 66 -2.99 2.57 10.83
CA ARG A 66 -1.76 2.71 11.60
C ARG A 66 -1.24 1.29 11.82
N SER A 67 -0.13 0.95 11.19
CA SER A 67 0.71 -0.13 11.70
C SER A 67 1.20 0.36 13.05
N VAL A 68 0.46 0.04 14.11
CA VAL A 68 1.07 0.03 15.43
C VAL A 68 2.11 -1.06 15.32
N SER A 69 3.37 -0.66 15.14
CA SER A 69 4.48 -1.51 15.53
C SER A 69 4.22 -1.79 17.00
N VAL A 70 3.72 -2.98 17.30
CA VAL A 70 3.79 -3.53 18.64
C VAL A 70 5.29 -3.62 18.88
N LEU A 71 5.86 -2.55 19.45
CA LEU A 71 7.04 -2.68 20.27
C LEU A 71 6.64 -3.78 21.25
N ASP A 72 7.23 -4.95 21.02
CA ASP A 72 7.25 -6.04 21.97
C ASP A 72 7.98 -5.51 23.20
N VAL A 73 7.25 -4.71 23.99
CA VAL A 73 7.58 -4.50 25.39
C VAL A 73 7.12 -5.78 26.05
N SER A 74 7.89 -6.85 25.84
CA SER A 74 7.83 -7.97 26.75
C SER A 74 8.19 -7.39 28.10
N ASP A 75 7.18 -7.08 28.91
CA ASP A 75 7.30 -6.62 30.30
C ASP A 75 7.93 -7.69 31.21
N SER A 76 8.49 -8.74 30.61
CA SER A 76 9.15 -9.86 31.22
C SER A 76 10.55 -10.07 30.62
N ARG A 77 11.52 -10.30 31.51
CA ARG A 77 12.88 -10.74 31.20
C ARG A 77 13.20 -11.99 32.02
N THR A 78 14.22 -12.75 31.63
CA THR A 78 14.71 -13.87 32.43
C THR A 78 15.66 -13.38 33.52
N CYS A 79 15.54 -13.95 34.72
CA CYS A 79 16.47 -13.68 35.81
C CYS A 79 17.84 -14.30 35.48
N PRO A 80 18.96 -13.56 35.54
CA PRO A 80 20.29 -14.08 35.22
C PRO A 80 20.81 -15.12 36.21
N MET A 81 20.24 -15.16 37.43
CA MET A 81 20.70 -16.06 38.50
C MET A 81 20.00 -17.42 38.50
N CYS A 82 18.72 -17.48 38.11
CA CYS A 82 17.91 -18.70 38.21
C CYS A 82 17.04 -18.98 36.97
N ALA A 83 17.20 -18.20 35.90
CA ALA A 83 16.48 -18.32 34.62
C ALA A 83 14.94 -18.17 34.69
N GLU A 84 14.38 -17.84 35.85
CA GLU A 84 12.95 -17.67 36.02
C GLU A 84 12.44 -16.39 35.34
N THR A 85 11.20 -16.41 34.86
CA THR A 85 10.62 -15.25 34.17
C THR A 85 10.19 -14.20 35.19
N ILE A 86 10.83 -13.03 35.15
CA ILE A 86 10.57 -11.89 36.05
C ILE A 86 10.09 -10.68 35.25
N LYS A 87 9.41 -9.73 35.88
CA LYS A 87 9.08 -8.47 35.21
C LYS A 87 10.34 -7.68 34.86
N SER A 88 10.34 -6.95 33.74
CA SER A 88 11.45 -6.09 33.33
C SER A 88 11.74 -4.99 34.37
N ALA A 89 10.70 -4.50 35.05
CA ALA A 89 10.80 -3.57 36.17
C ALA A 89 11.13 -4.24 37.53
N ALA A 90 11.31 -5.56 37.60
CA ALA A 90 11.64 -6.23 38.86
C ALA A 90 13.06 -5.86 39.30
N ILE A 91 13.17 -5.38 40.54
CA ILE A 91 14.43 -5.10 41.25
C ILE A 91 14.90 -6.33 42.05
N LYS A 92 13.99 -7.27 42.36
CA LYS A 92 14.28 -8.48 43.12
C LYS A 92 13.52 -9.68 42.56
N CYS A 93 14.18 -10.81 42.42
CA CYS A 93 13.55 -12.06 41.96
C CYS A 93 12.77 -12.73 43.10
N ARG A 94 11.50 -13.09 42.87
CA ARG A 94 10.65 -13.78 43.87
C ARG A 94 11.13 -15.19 44.21
N PHE A 95 11.84 -15.84 43.30
CA PHE A 95 12.22 -17.25 43.42
C PHE A 95 13.59 -17.45 44.06
N CYS A 96 14.64 -16.81 43.53
CA CYS A 96 15.99 -16.93 44.09
C CYS A 96 16.37 -15.80 45.06
N GLY A 97 15.57 -14.74 45.17
CA GLY A 97 15.84 -13.62 46.06
C GLY A 97 16.97 -12.68 45.62
N ALA A 98 17.60 -12.92 44.47
CA ALA A 98 18.67 -12.08 43.95
C ALA A 98 18.14 -10.70 43.52
N ASP A 99 18.95 -9.66 43.77
CA ASP A 99 18.69 -8.31 43.28
C ASP A 99 19.08 -8.23 41.80
N VAL A 100 18.17 -7.70 40.99
CA VAL A 100 18.25 -7.65 39.52
C VAL A 100 18.05 -6.20 39.09
N ILE A 101 19.10 -5.55 38.60
CA ILE A 101 19.06 -4.11 38.29
C ILE A 101 18.01 -3.85 37.21
N ALA A 102 17.06 -2.96 37.46
CA ALA A 102 16.13 -2.49 36.43
C ALA A 102 16.96 -1.71 35.41
N SER A 103 17.06 -2.21 34.18
CA SER A 103 17.72 -1.51 33.11
C SER A 103 16.78 -0.41 32.61
N ASP A 104 16.78 0.71 33.33
CA ASP A 104 16.28 1.97 32.82
C ASP A 104 17.35 2.53 31.87
N GLN A 105 17.29 2.13 30.61
CA GLN A 105 18.05 2.77 29.54
C GLN A 105 17.10 3.49 28.59
N GLY A 106 16.53 4.58 29.11
CA GLY A 106 16.37 5.79 28.33
C GLY A 106 17.54 6.72 28.63
N VAL A 107 18.65 6.57 27.90
CA VAL A 107 19.62 7.66 27.71
C VAL A 107 20.03 7.63 26.24
N ASP A 108 19.44 8.56 25.48
CA ASP A 108 20.00 9.04 24.23
C ASP A 108 21.32 9.76 24.53
N GLU A 109 22.47 9.23 24.14
CA GLU A 109 23.65 10.05 23.80
C GLU A 109 24.44 9.42 22.65
N GLN A 110 24.59 10.23 21.60
CA GLN A 110 25.35 10.01 20.37
C GLN A 110 26.86 10.05 20.68
N GLY A 111 27.66 9.09 20.20
CA GLY A 111 29.13 9.17 20.33
C GLY A 111 29.92 7.98 19.76
N ASP A 112 30.24 8.08 18.46
CA ASP A 112 31.50 7.71 17.78
C ASP A 112 32.16 6.31 17.86
N ASN A 113 32.14 5.66 16.68
CA ASN A 113 33.25 5.06 15.91
C ASN A 113 33.99 3.78 16.39
N ALA A 114 33.66 2.65 15.74
CA ALA A 114 34.57 1.71 15.03
C ALA A 114 33.86 0.33 14.87
N VAL A 115 33.39 -0.06 13.68
CA VAL A 115 34.09 -1.00 12.75
C VAL A 115 34.59 -2.25 13.51
N ILE A 116 33.94 -3.41 13.48
CA ILE A 116 33.66 -4.29 12.33
C ILE A 116 32.26 -4.92 12.46
N SER A 117 31.43 -4.64 11.47
CA SER A 117 30.13 -5.26 11.22
C SER A 117 30.31 -6.68 10.69
N GLY A 118 29.89 -7.66 11.52
CA GLY A 118 29.55 -9.00 11.04
C GLY A 118 28.42 -8.90 10.03
N ALA A 119 28.71 -9.32 8.81
CA ALA A 119 27.80 -9.35 7.67
C ALA A 119 26.56 -10.21 7.97
N TRP A 120 25.46 -9.56 8.35
CA TRP A 120 24.11 -10.10 8.16
C TRP A 120 23.41 -9.23 7.14
N SER A 121 23.70 -9.56 5.88
CA SER A 121 23.02 -9.09 4.68
C SER A 121 21.52 -9.39 4.80
N LYS A 122 20.75 -8.44 5.34
CA LYS A 122 19.30 -8.42 5.13
C LYS A 122 19.07 -8.19 3.64
N LYS A 123 18.75 -9.28 2.95
CA LYS A 123 18.29 -9.30 1.56
C LYS A 123 17.12 -8.31 1.45
N GLY A 124 17.34 -7.21 0.73
CA GLY A 124 16.35 -6.17 0.51
C GLY A 124 15.06 -6.78 -0.03
N GLY A 125 13.97 -6.62 0.72
CA GLY A 125 12.60 -6.79 0.23
C GLY A 125 12.19 -5.61 -0.64
N GLU A 126 13.04 -5.25 -1.60
CA GLU A 126 12.83 -4.18 -2.57
C GLU A 126 12.43 -4.86 -3.88
N ASN A 127 11.22 -5.41 -3.96
CA ASN A 127 10.63 -5.89 -5.22
C ASN A 127 9.15 -6.29 -5.15
N SER A 128 8.60 -6.54 -3.96
CA SER A 128 7.21 -7.04 -3.87
C SER A 128 6.14 -5.99 -4.19
N TYR A 129 6.47 -4.68 -4.13
CA TYR A 129 5.52 -3.61 -4.48
C TYR A 129 5.52 -3.26 -5.97
N VAL A 130 6.64 -3.48 -6.66
CA VAL A 130 6.81 -3.14 -8.08
C VAL A 130 6.09 -4.17 -8.97
N GLU A 131 6.14 -5.46 -8.60
CA GLU A 131 5.42 -6.54 -9.30
C GLU A 131 3.89 -6.35 -9.29
N TYR A 132 3.33 -5.90 -8.16
CA TYR A 132 1.88 -5.66 -8.02
C TYR A 132 1.38 -4.43 -8.81
N LEU A 133 2.25 -3.50 -9.17
CA LEU A 133 1.91 -2.33 -10.00
C LEU A 133 2.19 -2.56 -11.48
N ILE A 134 3.23 -3.32 -11.83
CA ILE A 134 3.55 -3.66 -13.22
C ILE A 134 2.44 -4.55 -13.81
N ALA A 135 1.99 -5.58 -13.08
CA ALA A 135 1.00 -6.53 -13.60
C ALA A 135 -0.30 -5.86 -14.11
N PRO A 136 -1.00 -4.99 -13.35
CA PRO A 136 -2.21 -4.34 -13.86
C PRO A 136 -1.92 -3.33 -14.97
N VAL A 137 -0.80 -2.60 -14.94
CA VAL A 137 -0.43 -1.64 -16.01
C VAL A 137 -0.12 -2.36 -17.32
N VAL A 138 0.56 -3.50 -17.24
CA VAL A 138 0.86 -4.35 -18.41
C VAL A 138 -0.42 -4.99 -18.93
N ILE A 139 -1.29 -5.50 -18.07
CA ILE A 139 -2.59 -6.08 -18.47
C ILE A 139 -3.47 -5.02 -19.14
N VAL A 140 -3.57 -3.81 -18.55
CA VAL A 140 -4.33 -2.69 -19.13
C VAL A 140 -3.72 -2.25 -20.46
N GLY A 141 -2.39 -2.16 -20.56
CA GLY A 141 -1.69 -1.88 -21.82
C GLY A 141 -1.96 -2.92 -22.90
N ILE A 142 -1.94 -4.20 -22.55
CA ILE A 142 -2.26 -5.30 -23.48
C ILE A 142 -3.71 -5.21 -23.95
N ILE A 143 -4.67 -4.96 -23.05
CA ILE A 143 -6.08 -4.79 -23.41
C ILE A 143 -6.27 -3.61 -24.36
N ILE A 144 -5.63 -2.47 -24.09
CA ILE A 144 -5.67 -1.29 -24.95
C ILE A 144 -5.13 -1.61 -26.35
N VAL A 145 -3.98 -2.26 -26.46
CA VAL A 145 -3.39 -2.63 -27.76
C VAL A 145 -4.28 -3.59 -28.55
N VAL A 146 -4.90 -4.57 -27.87
CA VAL A 146 -5.81 -5.52 -28.51
C VAL A 146 -7.09 -4.85 -29.01
N VAL A 147 -7.65 -3.91 -28.23
CA VAL A 147 -8.86 -3.16 -28.59
C VAL A 147 -8.58 -2.17 -29.72
N LEU A 148 -7.47 -1.44 -29.68
CA LEU A 148 -7.09 -0.49 -30.74
C LEU A 148 -6.80 -1.18 -32.08
N LYS A 149 -6.32 -2.43 -32.06
CA LYS A 149 -6.10 -3.22 -33.28
C LYS A 149 -7.39 -3.83 -33.84
N ARG A 150 -8.50 -3.76 -33.09
CA ARG A 150 -9.82 -4.29 -33.46
C ARG A 150 -10.77 -3.21 -34.02
N ILE A 151 -10.41 -1.94 -33.90
CA ILE A 151 -11.09 -0.77 -34.49
C ILE A 151 -10.42 -0.45 -35.82
#